data_AF-A0A3B5KQI2-F1
#
_entry.id   AF-A0A3B5KQI2-F1
#
_cell.length_a   1.000
_cell.length_b   1.000
_cell.length_c   1.000
_cell.angle_alpha   90.00
_cell.angle_beta   90.00
_cell.angle_gamma   90.00
#
_symmetry.space_group_name_H-M   'P 1'
#
loop_
_entity.id
_entity.type
_entity.pdbx_description
1 polymer ?
#
loop_
_entity_poly.entity_id
_entity_poly.type
_entity_poly.pdbx_seq_one_letter_code
_entity_poly.pdbx_strand_id
1 'polypeptide(L)'
;MLAFCSRTVVSGTTPPVSATRVAGRYLSHQRGLPSLPVPPLQQTCERYITALEPIVEAEELSRTRRLVQQFQEAGGVGERLQKGLERRGRDTENWLSQWWVQVAYLEYRLPVVVHSSPGLVLPRMDFRDKQGQIRFASKLIAGVLDFKTMIDNETLPVEFLGGKPLCMNQYYEVLSSCRIPGVSRDSVVNHARSSQPPKHITVVHNFQFFQLDVYHSDGTALTPDQLCVQLEKICRASPDPGAEPVGILTTQHRDVWGKSYLNLIRDPTNKASVSSIQRSIFTLCLDGSTSGAAGDQSRSAAAVQMLHGGGSRGYSANRWFDKTLQFIVGEDGTCGANYEHAPAEGPPIVALIDHVVEFTRKPETSSSPAASLPVPHKLPFNVSPEVKRDIEAAKPLSLHSLAQDLDMRVSVFGHFGKNVPKSHRMSPDAFIQVGLQLAFYRKYRRCCATYESASLRMFRLGRTDTIRSASNASASFVKAFDDPSKQAVSGQAIDRHLLGLKLQAAEEKLPVPEIFRDPAYAKALHYRLSTSQVPSKTDCVMCFGPVVTDGYGVCYNPMDDHINFAVSAFNSCGETDAGGLAAAVEDALLDMKVLLDRTPRSKL
;
A
#
# COMPACT_ATOMS: atom_id res chain seq x y z
N MET A 1 1.32 -30.96 12.48
CA MET A 1 2.14 -30.72 13.69
C MET A 1 3.23 -29.70 13.37
N LEU A 2 2.95 -28.41 13.54
CA LEU A 2 3.95 -27.34 13.48
C LEU A 2 4.05 -26.75 14.89
N ALA A 3 5.06 -27.18 15.65
CA ALA A 3 5.32 -26.70 17.00
C ALA A 3 5.91 -25.29 16.92
N PHE A 4 5.24 -24.32 17.55
CA PHE A 4 5.71 -22.96 17.72
C PHE A 4 6.89 -22.93 18.69
N CYS A 5 8.10 -22.66 18.20
CA CYS A 5 9.22 -22.24 19.04
C CYS A 5 9.26 -20.72 19.09
N SER A 6 8.77 -20.17 20.21
CA SER A 6 8.97 -18.78 20.61
C SER A 6 10.33 -18.64 21.28
N ARG A 7 11.34 -18.05 20.61
CA ARG A 7 12.51 -17.44 21.27
C ARG A 7 13.03 -16.23 20.49
N THR A 8 12.95 -15.09 21.17
CA THR A 8 13.87 -13.93 21.18
C THR A 8 14.37 -13.42 19.82
N VAL A 9 13.78 -12.32 19.35
CA VAL A 9 14.38 -11.43 18.34
C VAL A 9 15.43 -10.58 19.05
N VAL A 10 16.69 -10.97 18.95
CA VAL A 10 17.81 -10.03 19.02
C VAL A 10 18.19 -9.77 17.57
N SER A 11 17.76 -8.63 17.00
CA SER A 11 18.32 -8.17 15.74
C SER A 11 19.73 -7.66 16.01
N GLY A 12 20.69 -8.58 16.08
CA GLY A 12 22.10 -8.22 15.94
C GLY A 12 22.27 -7.68 14.53
N THR A 13 22.49 -6.37 14.41
CA THR A 13 23.01 -5.78 13.19
C THR A 13 24.36 -6.44 12.92
N THR A 14 24.43 -7.28 11.89
CA THR A 14 25.72 -7.71 11.35
C THR A 14 26.54 -6.47 10.99
N PRO A 15 27.87 -6.47 11.22
CA PRO A 15 28.72 -5.34 10.88
C PRO A 15 28.61 -5.05 9.36
N PRO A 16 28.80 -3.79 8.95
CA PRO A 16 28.65 -3.40 7.54
C PRO A 16 29.62 -4.23 6.69
N VAL A 17 29.04 -5.06 5.84
CA VAL A 17 29.78 -5.77 4.79
C VAL A 17 30.32 -4.70 3.84
N SER A 18 31.62 -4.73 3.56
CA SER A 18 32.33 -3.81 2.65
C SER A 18 31.45 -3.25 1.53
N ALA A 19 31.46 -1.92 1.35
CA ALA A 19 30.78 -1.15 0.31
C ALA A 19 31.31 -1.45 -1.12
N THR A 20 31.85 -2.64 -1.33
CA THR A 20 32.30 -3.13 -2.62
C THR A 20 31.09 -3.71 -3.36
N ARG A 21 30.82 -3.19 -4.56
CA ARG A 21 29.84 -3.76 -5.49
C ARG A 21 30.23 -5.20 -5.81
N VAL A 22 29.48 -6.17 -5.27
CA VAL A 22 29.62 -7.59 -5.64
C VAL A 22 28.57 -7.87 -6.71
N ALA A 23 29.01 -7.86 -7.97
CA ALA A 23 28.11 -8.12 -9.11
C ALA A 23 27.38 -9.46 -8.92
N GLY A 24 26.05 -9.44 -9.04
CA GLY A 24 25.22 -10.63 -8.92
C GLY A 24 24.86 -11.02 -7.49
N ARG A 25 25.18 -10.20 -6.46
CA ARG A 25 24.72 -10.44 -5.08
C ARG A 25 23.20 -10.53 -5.01
N TYR A 26 22.50 -9.60 -5.66
CA TYR A 26 21.04 -9.65 -5.76
C TYR A 26 20.55 -10.93 -6.43
N LEU A 27 21.15 -11.28 -7.57
CA LEU A 27 20.73 -12.44 -8.36
C LEU A 27 20.96 -13.76 -7.61
N SER A 28 22.11 -13.91 -6.95
CA SER A 28 22.43 -15.07 -6.12
C SER A 28 21.45 -15.22 -4.95
N HIS A 29 21.12 -14.10 -4.28
CA HIS A 29 20.10 -14.08 -3.23
C HIS A 29 18.72 -14.49 -3.75
N GLN A 30 18.24 -13.90 -4.86
CA GLN A 30 16.95 -14.27 -5.46
C GLN A 30 16.93 -15.75 -5.87
N ARG A 31 18.01 -16.26 -6.47
CA ARG A 31 18.15 -17.67 -6.87
C ARG A 31 18.15 -18.65 -5.70
N GLY A 32 18.55 -18.21 -4.50
CA GLY A 32 18.50 -19.00 -3.27
C GLY A 32 17.11 -19.12 -2.65
N LEU A 33 16.16 -18.26 -3.03
CA LEU A 33 14.79 -18.31 -2.49
C LEU A 33 13.97 -19.43 -3.14
N PRO A 34 13.11 -20.11 -2.36
CA PRO A 34 12.18 -21.10 -2.90
C PRO A 34 11.13 -20.46 -3.82
N SER A 35 10.66 -21.20 -4.80
CA SER A 35 9.49 -20.82 -5.60
C SER A 35 8.21 -20.91 -4.78
N LEU A 36 7.18 -20.15 -5.16
CA LEU A 36 5.88 -20.21 -4.50
C LEU A 36 5.24 -21.59 -4.73
N PRO A 37 4.92 -22.37 -3.68
CA PRO A 37 4.30 -23.69 -3.84
C PRO A 37 2.87 -23.58 -4.37
N VAL A 38 2.38 -24.66 -4.98
CA VAL A 38 0.96 -24.87 -5.27
C VAL A 38 0.40 -25.75 -4.15
N PRO A 39 -0.52 -25.27 -3.31
CA PRO A 39 -1.09 -26.08 -2.23
C PRO A 39 -1.87 -27.28 -2.78
N PRO A 40 -2.03 -28.37 -2.00
CA PRO A 40 -2.94 -29.45 -2.37
C PRO A 40 -4.38 -28.96 -2.53
N LEU A 41 -5.06 -29.42 -3.58
CA LEU A 41 -6.46 -29.08 -3.86
C LEU A 41 -7.37 -29.42 -2.68
N GLN A 42 -7.22 -30.63 -2.11
CA GLN A 42 -8.00 -31.11 -0.97
C GLN A 42 -7.94 -30.14 0.22
N GLN A 43 -6.72 -29.83 0.66
CA GLN A 43 -6.47 -28.91 1.77
C GLN A 43 -7.14 -27.55 1.54
N THR A 44 -7.13 -27.06 0.31
CA THR A 44 -7.67 -25.73 -0.01
C THR A 44 -9.18 -25.70 0.07
N CYS A 45 -9.85 -26.72 -0.44
CA CYS A 45 -11.30 -26.80 -0.37
C CYS A 45 -11.82 -27.06 1.05
N GLU A 46 -11.15 -27.91 1.83
CA GLU A 46 -11.51 -28.13 3.25
C GLU A 46 -11.44 -26.82 4.04
N ARG A 47 -10.37 -26.06 3.83
CA ARG A 47 -10.19 -24.74 4.45
C ARG A 47 -11.16 -23.70 3.89
N TYR A 48 -11.53 -23.77 2.61
CA TYR A 48 -12.55 -22.89 2.02
C TYR A 48 -13.89 -23.03 2.72
N ILE A 49 -14.34 -24.26 2.92
CA ILE A 49 -15.56 -24.52 3.68
C ILE A 49 -15.44 -24.00 5.11
N THR A 50 -14.31 -24.26 5.79
CA THR A 50 -14.07 -23.78 7.17
C THR A 50 -14.11 -22.26 7.26
N ALA A 51 -13.59 -21.55 6.26
CA ALA A 51 -13.56 -20.09 6.22
C ALA A 51 -14.94 -19.46 5.92
N LEU A 52 -15.85 -20.21 5.30
CA LEU A 52 -17.22 -19.77 5.02
C LEU A 52 -18.15 -19.91 6.23
N GLU A 53 -17.94 -20.93 7.07
CA GLU A 53 -18.76 -21.24 8.25
C GLU A 53 -19.18 -20.03 9.10
N PRO A 54 -18.31 -19.03 9.40
CA PRO A 54 -18.71 -17.89 10.22
C PRO A 54 -19.46 -16.78 9.46
N ILE A 55 -19.53 -16.83 8.12
CA ILE A 55 -19.97 -15.70 7.28
C ILE A 55 -21.10 -16.02 6.28
N VAL A 56 -21.53 -17.29 6.18
CA VAL A 56 -22.67 -17.70 5.33
C VAL A 56 -23.70 -18.50 6.12
N GLU A 57 -24.93 -18.56 5.60
CA GLU A 57 -26.00 -19.32 6.23
C GLU A 57 -25.85 -20.84 6.01
N ALA A 58 -26.48 -21.64 6.88
CA ALA A 58 -26.34 -23.10 6.87
C ALA A 58 -26.78 -23.75 5.54
N GLU A 59 -27.82 -23.22 4.91
CA GLU A 59 -28.31 -23.70 3.61
C GLU A 59 -27.31 -23.40 2.49
N GLU A 60 -26.75 -22.18 2.48
CA GLU A 60 -25.74 -21.75 1.52
C GLU A 60 -24.48 -22.61 1.66
N LEU A 61 -24.01 -22.83 2.90
CA LEU A 61 -22.87 -23.68 3.19
C LEU A 61 -23.09 -25.13 2.71
N SER A 62 -24.30 -25.66 2.90
CA SER A 62 -24.66 -27.01 2.45
C SER A 62 -24.62 -27.12 0.93
N ARG A 63 -25.06 -26.09 0.21
CA ARG A 63 -24.90 -26.01 -1.26
C ARG A 63 -23.43 -25.95 -1.64
N THR A 64 -22.63 -25.09 -1.00
CA THR A 64 -21.21 -24.96 -1.32
C THR A 64 -20.44 -26.25 -1.07
N ARG A 65 -20.75 -26.99 0.01
CA ARG A 65 -20.16 -28.32 0.26
C ARG A 65 -20.39 -29.30 -0.90
N ARG A 66 -21.60 -29.33 -1.47
CA ARG A 66 -21.90 -30.17 -2.65
C ARG A 66 -21.08 -29.75 -3.87
N LEU A 67 -20.99 -28.44 -4.13
CA LEU A 67 -20.21 -27.91 -5.26
C LEU A 67 -18.71 -28.19 -5.11
N VAL A 68 -18.18 -28.04 -3.89
CA VAL A 68 -16.79 -28.36 -3.56
C VAL A 68 -16.51 -29.85 -3.76
N GLN A 69 -17.42 -30.72 -3.30
CA GLN A 69 -17.28 -32.16 -3.50
C GLN A 69 -17.21 -32.52 -4.99
N GLN A 70 -18.13 -32.00 -5.80
CA GLN A 70 -18.14 -32.19 -7.26
C GLN A 70 -16.87 -31.65 -7.92
N PHE A 71 -16.39 -30.48 -7.47
CA PHE A 71 -15.18 -29.87 -8.01
C PHE A 71 -13.93 -30.74 -7.77
N GLN A 72 -13.89 -31.49 -6.68
CA GLN A 72 -12.75 -32.32 -6.27
C GLN A 72 -12.86 -33.79 -6.65
N GLU A 73 -13.93 -34.21 -7.34
CA GLU A 73 -14.08 -35.58 -7.82
C GLU A 73 -12.87 -36.02 -8.66
N ALA A 74 -12.50 -37.30 -8.55
CA ALA A 74 -11.42 -37.86 -9.34
C ALA A 74 -11.76 -37.77 -10.85
N GLY A 75 -10.84 -37.22 -11.64
CA GLY A 75 -11.07 -36.89 -13.05
C GLY A 75 -11.92 -35.63 -13.27
N GLY A 76 -12.38 -34.98 -12.20
CA GLY A 76 -13.18 -33.76 -12.21
C GLY A 76 -12.40 -32.51 -12.61
N VAL A 77 -13.12 -31.39 -12.62
CA VAL A 77 -12.57 -30.10 -13.08
C VAL A 77 -11.45 -29.61 -12.18
N GLY A 78 -11.59 -29.71 -10.85
CA GLY A 78 -10.58 -29.24 -9.90
C GLY A 78 -9.25 -29.97 -10.05
N GLU A 79 -9.26 -31.29 -10.27
CA GLU A 79 -8.01 -32.06 -10.49
C GLU A 79 -7.29 -31.64 -11.77
N ARG A 80 -8.05 -31.37 -12.85
CA ARG A 80 -7.48 -30.87 -14.11
C ARG A 80 -6.81 -29.51 -13.93
N LEU A 81 -7.49 -28.59 -13.25
CA LEU A 81 -6.99 -27.24 -12.96
C LEU A 81 -5.77 -27.28 -12.03
N GLN A 82 -5.79 -28.13 -11.01
CA GLN A 82 -4.65 -28.37 -10.11
C GLN A 82 -3.42 -28.80 -10.91
N LYS A 83 -3.56 -29.79 -11.82
CA LYS A 83 -2.45 -30.23 -12.68
C LYS A 83 -1.95 -29.13 -13.60
N GLY A 84 -2.83 -28.26 -14.10
CA GLY A 84 -2.46 -27.08 -14.88
C GLY A 84 -1.64 -26.08 -14.07
N LEU A 85 -2.09 -25.78 -12.85
CA LEU A 85 -1.39 -24.88 -11.94
C LEU A 85 -0.03 -25.42 -11.50
N GLU A 86 0.07 -26.73 -11.26
CA GLU A 86 1.33 -27.41 -10.96
C GLU A 86 2.30 -27.41 -12.15
N ARG A 87 1.81 -27.54 -13.39
CA ARG A 87 2.64 -27.32 -14.60
C ARG A 87 3.18 -25.89 -14.62
N ARG A 88 2.31 -24.90 -14.46
CA ARG A 88 2.69 -23.50 -14.39
C ARG A 88 3.71 -23.22 -13.27
N GLY A 89 3.54 -23.86 -12.11
CA GLY A 89 4.46 -23.79 -10.98
C GLY A 89 5.86 -24.33 -11.28
N ARG A 90 5.99 -25.28 -12.21
CA ARG A 90 7.29 -25.78 -12.69
C ARG A 90 7.88 -24.90 -13.79
N ASP A 91 7.02 -24.37 -14.66
CA ASP A 91 7.44 -23.68 -15.89
C ASP A 91 7.69 -22.17 -15.70
N THR A 92 7.42 -21.63 -14.50
CA THR A 92 7.59 -20.20 -14.18
C THR A 92 8.38 -20.00 -12.89
N GLU A 93 9.04 -18.84 -12.74
CA GLU A 93 9.73 -18.50 -11.48
C GLU A 93 8.76 -18.34 -10.30
N ASN A 94 7.56 -17.83 -10.59
CA ASN A 94 6.45 -17.73 -9.66
C ASN A 94 5.15 -17.78 -10.47
N TRP A 95 4.33 -18.81 -10.23
CA TRP A 95 3.10 -19.05 -11.00
C TRP A 95 2.05 -17.95 -10.84
N LEU A 96 2.10 -17.19 -9.74
CA LEU A 96 1.09 -16.21 -9.36
C LEU A 96 1.48 -14.77 -9.71
N SER A 97 2.76 -14.40 -9.67
CA SER A 97 3.17 -12.97 -9.69
C SER A 97 2.60 -12.17 -10.86
N GLN A 98 2.66 -12.70 -12.09
CA GLN A 98 2.12 -12.01 -13.27
C GLN A 98 0.60 -11.87 -13.20
N TRP A 99 -0.11 -12.95 -12.89
CA TRP A 99 -1.56 -12.97 -12.77
C TRP A 99 -2.05 -12.04 -11.66
N TRP A 100 -1.39 -12.06 -10.51
CA TRP A 100 -1.74 -11.19 -9.40
C TRP A 100 -1.62 -9.72 -9.77
N VAL A 101 -0.47 -9.30 -10.31
CA VAL A 101 -0.27 -7.89 -10.69
C VAL A 101 -1.30 -7.45 -11.72
N GLN A 102 -1.56 -8.31 -12.71
CA GLN A 102 -2.53 -8.05 -13.77
C GLN A 102 -3.95 -7.88 -13.22
N VAL A 103 -4.47 -8.86 -12.48
CA VAL A 103 -5.86 -8.87 -12.02
C VAL A 103 -6.10 -7.86 -10.89
N ALA A 104 -5.18 -7.78 -9.91
CA ALA A 104 -5.39 -6.94 -8.73
C ALA A 104 -5.20 -5.45 -9.02
N TYR A 105 -4.38 -5.09 -10.01
CA TYR A 105 -4.03 -3.69 -10.25
C TYR A 105 -4.23 -3.24 -11.69
N LEU A 106 -3.65 -3.93 -12.69
CA LEU A 106 -3.62 -3.42 -14.07
C LEU A 106 -4.98 -3.48 -14.79
N GLU A 107 -5.78 -4.50 -14.46
CA GLU A 107 -7.16 -4.68 -14.92
C GLU A 107 -8.18 -4.05 -13.97
N TYR A 108 -7.76 -3.56 -12.80
CA TYR A 108 -8.62 -2.81 -11.90
C TYR A 108 -8.84 -1.40 -12.43
N ARG A 109 -10.10 -1.06 -12.75
CA ARG A 109 -10.44 0.13 -13.55
C ARG A 109 -10.95 1.33 -12.76
N LEU A 110 -11.28 1.17 -11.47
CA LEU A 110 -11.56 2.31 -10.61
C LEU A 110 -10.34 3.24 -10.52
N PRO A 111 -10.53 4.54 -10.24
CA PRO A 111 -9.42 5.45 -10.02
C PRO A 111 -8.38 4.87 -9.05
N VAL A 112 -7.09 5.07 -9.32
CA VAL A 112 -6.06 4.60 -8.37
C VAL A 112 -6.13 5.36 -7.03
N VAL A 113 -6.58 6.63 -7.09
CA VAL A 113 -6.80 7.50 -5.93
C VAL A 113 -7.87 6.89 -5.02
N VAL A 114 -7.61 6.81 -3.71
CA VAL A 114 -8.44 6.17 -2.68
C VAL A 114 -8.57 4.65 -2.81
N HIS A 115 -8.87 4.12 -4.00
CA HIS A 115 -9.22 2.70 -4.19
C HIS A 115 -8.01 1.77 -4.35
N SER A 116 -6.83 2.28 -4.70
CA SER A 116 -5.64 1.44 -4.95
C SER A 116 -4.38 1.98 -4.29
N SER A 117 -4.02 3.23 -4.56
CA SER A 117 -2.79 3.89 -4.11
C SER A 117 -2.91 4.32 -2.64
N PRO A 118 -2.15 3.72 -1.71
CA PRO A 118 -2.21 4.11 -0.31
C PRO A 118 -1.51 5.45 -0.06
N GLY A 119 -2.03 6.20 0.91
CA GLY A 119 -1.38 7.36 1.49
C GLY A 119 -0.60 6.96 2.74
N LEU A 120 0.47 7.68 3.06
CA LEU A 120 1.28 7.51 4.26
C LEU A 120 1.45 8.86 4.94
N VAL A 121 1.07 8.96 6.20
CA VAL A 121 1.22 10.16 7.03
C VAL A 121 2.44 9.99 7.92
N LEU A 122 3.40 10.91 7.79
CA LEU A 122 4.57 10.99 8.66
C LEU A 122 4.31 11.90 9.87
N PRO A 123 5.16 11.86 10.90
CA PRO A 123 5.14 12.87 11.95
C PRO A 123 5.14 14.28 11.35
N ARG A 124 4.37 15.19 11.96
CA ARG A 124 4.39 16.60 11.56
C ARG A 124 5.77 17.18 11.86
N MET A 125 6.28 17.99 10.93
CA MET A 125 7.55 18.69 11.06
C MET A 125 7.36 20.05 11.74
N ASP A 126 8.38 20.53 12.46
CA ASP A 126 8.30 21.74 13.28
C ASP A 126 8.63 23.05 12.52
N PHE A 127 8.84 22.99 11.21
CA PHE A 127 9.07 24.21 10.42
C PHE A 127 7.78 25.02 10.24
N ARG A 128 7.93 26.35 10.12
CA ARG A 128 6.80 27.30 10.07
C ARG A 128 6.86 28.25 8.88
N ASP A 129 7.81 28.06 7.98
CA ASP A 129 8.03 28.94 6.83
C ASP A 129 8.45 28.15 5.58
N LYS A 130 8.37 28.82 4.43
CA LYS A 130 8.76 28.28 3.14
C LYS A 130 10.22 27.80 3.10
N GLN A 131 11.11 28.51 3.78
CA GLN A 131 12.53 28.17 3.85
C GLN A 131 12.74 26.81 4.56
N GLY A 132 12.03 26.58 5.66
CA GLY A 132 12.02 25.34 6.41
C GLY A 132 11.41 24.18 5.61
N GLN A 133 10.31 24.43 4.89
CA GLN A 133 9.72 23.45 3.96
C GLN A 133 10.76 22.99 2.92
N ILE A 134 11.44 23.95 2.28
CA ILE A 134 12.47 23.69 1.26
C ILE A 134 13.66 22.94 1.86
N ARG A 135 14.16 23.35 3.03
CA ARG A 135 15.27 22.65 3.71
C ARG A 135 14.92 21.20 4.02
N PHE A 136 13.73 20.96 4.56
CA PHE A 136 13.27 19.60 4.84
C PHE A 136 13.14 18.77 3.55
N ALA A 137 12.51 19.34 2.51
CA ALA A 137 12.37 18.67 1.22
C ALA A 137 13.72 18.31 0.59
N SER A 138 14.73 19.17 0.69
CA SER A 138 16.09 18.90 0.23
C SER A 138 16.75 17.74 0.97
N LYS A 139 16.61 17.69 2.31
CA LYS A 139 17.10 16.56 3.11
C LYS A 139 16.39 15.26 2.77
N LEU A 140 15.08 15.32 2.55
CA LEU A 140 14.27 14.19 2.12
C LEU A 140 14.77 13.66 0.77
N ILE A 141 14.98 14.53 -0.23
CA ILE A 141 15.54 14.12 -1.53
C ILE A 141 16.88 13.43 -1.33
N ALA A 142 17.80 14.03 -0.57
CA ALA A 142 19.12 13.44 -0.31
C ALA A 142 19.02 12.05 0.35
N GLY A 143 18.12 11.88 1.33
CA GLY A 143 17.88 10.58 1.98
C GLY A 143 17.32 9.51 1.02
N VAL A 144 16.46 9.90 0.07
CA VAL A 144 15.96 8.97 -0.95
C VAL A 144 17.07 8.57 -1.92
N LEU A 145 17.96 9.49 -2.30
CA LEU A 145 19.11 9.20 -3.15
C LEU A 145 20.12 8.29 -2.44
N ASP A 146 20.34 8.47 -1.14
CA ASP A 146 21.16 7.59 -0.32
C ASP A 146 20.60 6.15 -0.29
N PHE A 147 19.28 6.00 -0.13
CA PHE A 147 18.61 4.70 -0.25
C PHE A 147 18.74 4.12 -1.67
N LYS A 148 18.57 4.96 -2.70
CA LYS A 148 18.75 4.56 -4.11
C LYS A 148 20.17 4.06 -4.38
N THR A 149 21.19 4.68 -3.81
CA THR A 149 22.58 4.22 -3.93
C THR A 149 22.73 2.78 -3.44
N MET A 150 22.03 2.39 -2.36
CA MET A 150 22.04 1.00 -1.90
C MET A 150 21.35 0.04 -2.89
N ILE A 151 20.26 0.48 -3.53
CA ILE A 151 19.57 -0.29 -4.58
C ILE A 151 20.48 -0.45 -5.80
N ASP A 152 21.00 0.64 -6.36
CA ASP A 152 21.80 0.63 -7.60
C ASP A 152 23.07 -0.21 -7.44
N ASN A 153 23.68 -0.18 -6.25
CA ASN A 153 24.90 -0.93 -5.95
C ASN A 153 24.64 -2.37 -5.48
N GLU A 154 23.37 -2.80 -5.40
CA GLU A 154 22.96 -4.09 -4.83
C GLU A 154 23.51 -4.33 -3.41
N THR A 155 23.59 -3.26 -2.61
CA THR A 155 24.11 -3.29 -1.23
C THR A 155 23.01 -3.18 -0.17
N LEU A 156 21.75 -3.03 -0.59
CA LEU A 156 20.59 -3.04 0.31
C LEU A 156 20.60 -4.32 1.18
N PRO A 157 20.55 -4.22 2.52
CA PRO A 157 20.59 -5.38 3.41
C PRO A 157 19.43 -6.34 3.15
N VAL A 158 19.74 -7.64 3.14
CA VAL A 158 18.73 -8.69 3.04
C VAL A 158 17.87 -8.70 4.31
N GLU A 159 16.57 -8.76 4.12
CA GLU A 159 15.61 -8.88 5.22
C GLU A 159 15.28 -10.34 5.54
N PHE A 160 14.88 -10.58 6.79
CA PHE A 160 14.56 -11.91 7.29
C PHE A 160 13.24 -11.91 8.07
N LEU A 161 12.49 -13.01 7.95
CA LEU A 161 11.32 -13.30 8.77
C LEU A 161 11.47 -14.69 9.39
N GLY A 162 11.48 -14.79 10.72
CA GLY A 162 11.67 -16.08 11.41
C GLY A 162 12.97 -16.79 11.00
N GLY A 163 14.05 -16.04 10.76
CA GLY A 163 15.34 -16.55 10.30
C GLY A 163 15.41 -16.92 8.80
N LYS A 164 14.31 -16.79 8.05
CA LYS A 164 14.29 -17.07 6.61
C LYS A 164 14.51 -15.80 5.79
N PRO A 165 15.35 -15.83 4.75
CA PRO A 165 15.57 -14.68 3.87
C PRO A 165 14.29 -14.29 3.11
N LEU A 166 14.15 -12.99 2.82
CA LEU A 166 13.04 -12.43 2.06
C LEU A 166 13.46 -11.97 0.66
N CYS A 167 12.52 -12.03 -0.28
CA CYS A 167 12.58 -11.48 -1.62
C CYS A 167 12.77 -9.97 -1.54
N MET A 168 13.73 -9.47 -2.33
CA MET A 168 14.10 -8.06 -2.39
C MET A 168 13.62 -7.40 -3.69
N ASN A 169 12.96 -8.13 -4.60
CA ASN A 169 12.59 -7.63 -5.94
C ASN A 169 11.77 -6.33 -5.86
N GLN A 170 10.81 -6.26 -4.95
CA GLN A 170 9.92 -5.10 -4.83
C GLN A 170 10.70 -3.78 -4.62
N TYR A 171 11.83 -3.78 -3.90
CA TYR A 171 12.67 -2.58 -3.74
C TYR A 171 13.19 -2.03 -5.07
N TYR A 172 13.47 -2.90 -6.03
CA TYR A 172 13.98 -2.53 -7.35
C TYR A 172 12.88 -2.11 -8.33
N GLU A 173 11.60 -2.21 -7.92
CA GLU A 173 10.44 -1.83 -8.72
C GLU A 173 9.83 -0.49 -8.30
N VAL A 174 10.25 0.10 -7.17
CA VAL A 174 9.64 1.32 -6.60
C VAL A 174 10.18 2.60 -7.23
N LEU A 175 11.51 2.71 -7.36
CA LEU A 175 12.14 3.93 -7.89
C LEU A 175 12.23 3.87 -9.42
N SER A 176 12.11 5.05 -10.05
CA SER A 176 12.18 5.20 -11.51
C SER A 176 11.09 4.44 -12.28
N SER A 177 9.97 4.15 -11.62
CA SER A 177 8.82 3.48 -12.20
C SER A 177 7.58 4.37 -12.25
N CYS A 178 6.65 4.00 -13.12
CA CYS A 178 5.38 4.68 -13.31
C CYS A 178 4.36 3.70 -13.90
N ARG A 179 3.12 3.79 -13.45
CA ARG A 179 1.98 3.18 -14.14
C ARG A 179 1.68 3.95 -15.43
N ILE A 180 1.22 3.25 -16.45
CA ILE A 180 0.83 3.82 -17.74
C ILE A 180 -0.62 3.43 -17.99
N PRO A 181 -1.53 4.41 -18.15
CA PRO A 181 -2.93 4.11 -18.39
C PRO A 181 -3.12 3.51 -19.79
N GLY A 182 -3.95 2.48 -19.89
CA GLY A 182 -4.37 1.92 -21.17
C GLY A 182 -5.88 1.85 -21.28
N VAL A 183 -6.39 1.75 -22.52
CA VAL A 183 -7.83 1.81 -22.79
C VAL A 183 -8.59 0.62 -22.20
N SER A 184 -7.99 -0.57 -22.20
CA SER A 184 -8.58 -1.79 -21.63
C SER A 184 -7.84 -2.31 -20.40
N ARG A 185 -6.53 -2.04 -20.33
CA ARG A 185 -5.65 -2.50 -19.25
C ARG A 185 -4.45 -1.58 -19.16
N ASP A 186 -4.01 -1.31 -17.93
CA ASP A 186 -2.82 -0.50 -17.69
C ASP A 186 -1.54 -1.33 -17.82
N SER A 187 -0.38 -0.66 -17.75
CA SER A 187 0.92 -1.30 -17.64
C SER A 187 1.79 -0.56 -16.63
N VAL A 188 2.93 -1.14 -16.25
CA VAL A 188 3.95 -0.49 -15.42
C VAL A 188 5.24 -0.47 -16.21
N VAL A 189 5.92 0.68 -16.21
CA VAL A 189 7.28 0.83 -16.72
C VAL A 189 8.24 1.05 -15.57
N ASN A 190 9.44 0.49 -15.68
CA ASN A 190 10.54 0.72 -14.76
C ASN A 190 11.80 1.08 -15.56
N HIS A 191 12.33 2.28 -15.33
CA HIS A 191 13.48 2.82 -16.04
C HIS A 191 14.80 2.71 -15.27
N ALA A 192 14.79 2.18 -14.03
CA ALA A 192 15.97 2.08 -13.17
C ALA A 192 17.09 1.25 -13.82
N ARG A 193 16.73 0.17 -14.53
CA ARG A 193 17.64 -0.75 -15.20
C ARG A 193 17.73 -0.56 -16.72
N SER A 194 17.24 0.57 -17.23
CA SER A 194 17.35 0.89 -18.67
C SER A 194 18.80 1.22 -19.05
N SER A 195 19.10 1.25 -20.36
CA SER A 195 20.44 1.61 -20.86
C SER A 195 20.89 3.02 -20.44
N GLN A 196 19.93 3.91 -20.17
CA GLN A 196 20.15 5.25 -19.63
C GLN A 196 19.21 5.48 -18.44
N PRO A 197 19.61 5.06 -17.23
CA PRO A 197 18.83 5.29 -16.03
C PRO A 197 18.61 6.80 -15.80
N PRO A 198 17.43 7.19 -15.32
CA PRO A 198 17.11 8.59 -15.06
C PRO A 198 17.96 9.15 -13.91
N LYS A 199 18.41 10.40 -14.08
CA LYS A 199 19.20 11.15 -13.08
C LYS A 199 18.44 12.35 -12.50
N HIS A 200 17.13 12.38 -12.71
CA HIS A 200 16.26 13.49 -12.31
C HIS A 200 15.07 13.04 -11.49
N ILE A 201 14.55 13.96 -10.68
CA ILE A 201 13.23 13.85 -10.06
C ILE A 201 12.26 14.80 -10.75
N THR A 202 10.96 14.57 -10.52
CA THR A 202 9.94 15.57 -10.85
C THR A 202 9.59 16.34 -9.58
N VAL A 203 9.56 17.66 -9.66
CA VAL A 203 9.02 18.51 -8.59
C VAL A 203 7.73 19.13 -9.10
N VAL A 204 6.67 19.10 -8.30
CA VAL A 204 5.41 19.76 -8.59
C VAL A 204 5.10 20.80 -7.52
N HIS A 205 4.83 22.03 -7.95
CA HIS A 205 4.48 23.17 -7.11
C HIS A 205 3.45 24.01 -7.85
N ASN A 206 2.32 24.32 -7.20
CA ASN A 206 1.18 25.03 -7.80
C ASN A 206 0.74 24.43 -9.15
N PHE A 207 0.64 23.10 -9.20
CA PHE A 207 0.22 22.32 -10.38
C PHE A 207 1.21 22.33 -11.56
N GLN A 208 2.37 22.97 -11.40
CA GLN A 208 3.40 23.08 -12.41
C GLN A 208 4.52 22.09 -12.13
N PHE A 209 4.86 21.28 -13.14
CA PHE A 209 5.87 20.24 -13.03
C PHE A 209 7.23 20.75 -13.51
N PHE A 210 8.29 20.30 -12.85
CA PHE A 210 9.68 20.64 -13.15
C PHE A 210 10.52 19.37 -13.15
N GLN A 211 11.43 19.27 -14.11
CA GLN A 211 12.51 18.31 -14.09
C GLN A 211 13.70 18.90 -13.33
N LEU A 212 14.07 18.24 -12.24
CA LEU A 212 15.23 18.59 -11.42
C LEU A 212 16.26 17.46 -11.51
N ASP A 213 17.38 17.71 -12.16
CA ASP A 213 18.53 16.82 -12.09
C ASP A 213 19.07 16.80 -10.66
N VAL A 214 19.33 15.59 -10.14
CA VAL A 214 19.77 15.37 -8.76
C VAL A 214 21.15 14.72 -8.68
N TYR A 215 21.81 14.59 -9.82
CA TYR A 215 23.20 14.16 -9.96
C TYR A 215 23.97 15.15 -10.81
N HIS A 216 25.25 15.34 -10.47
CA HIS A 216 26.22 16.02 -11.31
C HIS A 216 26.55 15.18 -12.56
N SER A 217 27.27 15.79 -13.51
CA SER A 217 27.73 15.11 -14.73
C SER A 217 28.67 13.93 -14.44
N ASP A 218 29.45 14.00 -13.36
CA ASP A 218 30.32 12.93 -12.87
C ASP A 218 29.57 11.78 -12.17
N GLY A 219 28.25 11.93 -11.96
CA GLY A 219 27.40 10.92 -11.30
C GLY A 219 27.32 11.04 -9.78
N THR A 220 27.94 12.04 -9.15
CA THR A 220 27.78 12.32 -7.72
C THR A 220 26.43 12.99 -7.45
N ALA A 221 25.79 12.67 -6.32
CA ALA A 221 24.49 13.24 -5.96
C ALA A 221 24.62 14.71 -5.52
N LEU A 222 23.60 15.52 -5.79
CA LEU A 222 23.55 16.89 -5.26
C LEU A 222 23.44 16.89 -3.74
N THR A 223 24.09 17.85 -3.10
CA THR A 223 24.00 18.07 -1.64
C THR A 223 22.67 18.71 -1.24
N PRO A 224 22.23 18.61 0.03
CA PRO A 224 21.03 19.29 0.51
C PRO A 224 21.03 20.80 0.25
N ASP A 225 22.17 21.49 0.39
CA ASP A 225 22.27 22.93 0.12
C ASP A 225 22.05 23.26 -1.36
N GLN A 226 22.66 22.47 -2.24
CA GLN A 226 22.46 22.56 -3.68
C GLN A 226 21.00 22.33 -4.06
N LEU A 227 20.37 21.31 -3.47
CA LEU A 227 18.95 21.03 -3.66
C LEU A 227 18.06 22.18 -3.16
N CYS A 228 18.41 22.83 -2.03
CA CYS A 228 17.67 23.99 -1.53
C CYS A 228 17.65 25.12 -2.55
N VAL A 229 18.81 25.47 -3.11
CA VAL A 229 18.91 26.52 -4.14
C VAL A 229 18.04 26.19 -5.36
N GLN A 230 18.00 24.92 -5.77
CA GLN A 230 17.20 24.49 -6.92
C GLN A 230 15.69 24.51 -6.63
N LEU A 231 15.27 24.08 -5.43
CA LEU A 231 13.88 24.16 -4.99
C LEU A 231 13.41 25.60 -4.83
N GLU A 232 14.24 26.51 -4.34
CA GLU A 232 13.94 27.95 -4.31
C GLU A 232 13.71 28.52 -5.72
N LYS A 233 14.54 28.14 -6.70
CA LYS A 233 14.35 28.52 -8.11
C LYS A 233 13.00 28.00 -8.64
N ILE A 234 12.64 26.76 -8.31
CA ILE A 234 11.34 26.17 -8.71
C ILE A 234 10.18 26.95 -8.11
N CYS A 235 10.20 27.22 -6.80
CA CYS A 235 9.14 28.00 -6.13
C CYS A 235 9.02 29.42 -6.71
N ARG A 236 10.14 30.10 -6.99
CA ARG A 236 10.15 31.42 -7.64
C ARG A 236 9.65 31.40 -9.09
N ALA A 237 9.82 30.29 -9.81
CA ALA A 237 9.38 30.11 -11.20
C ALA A 237 7.93 29.60 -11.33
N SER A 238 7.29 29.28 -10.21
CA SER A 238 5.89 28.87 -10.10
C SER A 238 5.11 29.67 -9.04
N PRO A 239 5.19 31.02 -9.05
CA PRO A 239 4.33 31.84 -8.20
C PRO A 239 2.89 31.68 -8.72
N ASP A 240 1.93 31.37 -7.84
CA ASP A 240 0.56 30.94 -8.24
C ASP A 240 -0.16 31.95 -9.17
N PRO A 241 -0.39 31.61 -10.47
CA PRO A 241 -1.03 32.53 -11.41
C PRO A 241 -2.21 31.91 -12.20
N GLY A 242 -2.78 30.77 -11.76
CA GLY A 242 -3.86 30.07 -12.48
C GLY A 242 -3.40 29.06 -13.55
N ALA A 243 -2.34 28.29 -13.27
CA ALA A 243 -1.89 27.22 -14.16
C ALA A 243 -2.96 26.11 -14.30
N GLU A 244 -3.08 25.54 -15.50
CA GLU A 244 -4.01 24.44 -15.75
C GLU A 244 -3.62 23.19 -14.97
N PRO A 245 -4.53 22.58 -14.20
CA PRO A 245 -4.23 21.49 -13.27
C PRO A 245 -4.10 20.12 -13.96
N VAL A 246 -3.19 19.96 -14.93
CA VAL A 246 -3.08 18.75 -15.77
C VAL A 246 -2.93 17.46 -14.94
N GLY A 247 -2.24 17.52 -13.80
CA GLY A 247 -2.08 16.37 -12.89
C GLY A 247 -3.40 15.74 -12.43
N ILE A 248 -4.49 16.51 -12.40
CA ILE A 248 -5.81 16.03 -11.98
C ILE A 248 -6.38 14.95 -12.91
N LEU A 249 -5.94 14.88 -14.17
CA LEU A 249 -6.40 13.84 -15.09
C LEU A 249 -6.07 12.43 -14.59
N THR A 250 -4.99 12.30 -13.81
CA THR A 250 -4.56 11.02 -13.22
C THR A 250 -5.50 10.51 -12.12
N THR A 251 -6.49 11.31 -11.68
CA THR A 251 -7.50 10.92 -10.67
C THR A 251 -8.75 10.30 -11.29
N GLN A 252 -8.86 10.24 -12.61
CA GLN A 252 -10.05 9.72 -13.28
C GLN A 252 -10.10 8.18 -13.23
N HIS A 253 -11.29 7.65 -13.51
CA HIS A 253 -11.47 6.22 -13.82
C HIS A 253 -10.50 5.80 -14.93
N ARG A 254 -9.90 4.61 -14.83
CA ARG A 254 -8.76 4.22 -15.68
C ARG A 254 -9.12 4.14 -17.17
N ASP A 255 -10.37 3.80 -17.50
CA ASP A 255 -10.86 3.82 -18.89
C ASP A 255 -10.99 5.22 -19.47
N VAL A 256 -11.35 6.21 -18.62
CA VAL A 256 -11.44 7.61 -19.01
C VAL A 256 -10.02 8.18 -19.12
N TRP A 257 -9.19 7.96 -18.09
CA TRP A 257 -7.81 8.41 -18.10
C TRP A 257 -7.01 7.80 -19.25
N GLY A 258 -7.22 6.53 -19.61
CA GLY A 258 -6.60 5.91 -20.78
C GLY A 258 -6.89 6.65 -22.09
N LYS A 259 -8.11 7.18 -22.26
CA LYS A 259 -8.49 8.00 -23.43
C LYS A 259 -7.91 9.41 -23.35
N SER A 260 -8.06 10.08 -22.21
CA SER A 260 -7.54 11.43 -21.97
C SER A 260 -6.01 11.49 -22.03
N TYR A 261 -5.33 10.43 -21.59
CA TYR A 261 -3.88 10.26 -21.73
C TYR A 261 -3.47 10.22 -23.19
N LEU A 262 -4.15 9.41 -24.02
CA LEU A 262 -3.88 9.36 -25.46
C LEU A 262 -4.09 10.71 -26.13
N ASN A 263 -5.13 11.46 -25.73
CA ASN A 263 -5.36 12.82 -26.20
C ASN A 263 -4.26 13.78 -25.77
N LEU A 264 -3.83 13.72 -24.51
CA LEU A 264 -2.77 14.56 -23.94
C LEU A 264 -1.45 14.39 -24.69
N ILE A 265 -1.02 13.14 -24.94
CA ILE A 265 0.28 12.84 -25.55
C ILE A 265 0.29 12.92 -27.09
N ARG A 266 -0.81 13.32 -27.73
CA ARG A 266 -0.81 13.65 -29.18
C ARG A 266 0.08 14.85 -29.48
N ASP A 267 0.12 15.82 -28.57
CA ASP A 267 1.03 16.94 -28.66
C ASP A 267 2.46 16.49 -28.28
N PRO A 268 3.48 16.73 -29.14
CA PRO A 268 4.85 16.30 -28.86
C PRO A 268 5.47 16.91 -27.60
N THR A 269 5.08 18.14 -27.25
CA THR A 269 5.54 18.85 -26.05
C THR A 269 4.97 18.18 -24.80
N ASN A 270 3.66 17.91 -24.80
CA ASN A 270 3.00 17.19 -23.71
C ASN A 270 3.59 15.79 -23.55
N LYS A 271 3.83 15.08 -24.66
CA LYS A 271 4.44 13.75 -24.64
C LYS A 271 5.84 13.77 -24.01
N ALA A 272 6.66 14.78 -24.32
CA ALA A 272 7.98 14.95 -23.71
C ALA A 272 7.88 15.23 -22.20
N SER A 273 6.98 16.13 -21.79
CA SER A 273 6.71 16.43 -20.37
C SER A 273 6.25 15.18 -19.60
N VAL A 274 5.27 14.45 -20.13
CA VAL A 274 4.78 13.17 -19.56
C VAL A 274 5.91 12.14 -19.48
N SER A 275 6.73 12.01 -20.52
CA SER A 275 7.86 11.08 -20.51
C SER A 275 8.88 11.44 -19.42
N SER A 276 9.15 12.73 -19.20
CA SER A 276 10.01 13.18 -18.11
C SER A 276 9.45 12.79 -16.73
N ILE A 277 8.13 12.94 -16.53
CA ILE A 277 7.45 12.52 -15.28
C ILE A 277 7.50 11.00 -15.10
N GLN A 278 7.19 10.22 -16.14
CA GLN A 278 7.21 8.76 -16.08
C GLN A 278 8.61 8.22 -15.77
N ARG A 279 9.65 8.84 -16.34
CA ARG A 279 11.05 8.45 -16.16
C ARG A 279 11.68 8.94 -14.86
N SER A 280 11.15 9.96 -14.19
CA SER A 280 11.78 10.51 -12.99
C SER A 280 12.00 9.45 -11.89
N ILE A 281 12.97 9.64 -11.00
CA ILE A 281 13.25 8.67 -9.93
C ILE A 281 12.04 8.57 -8.98
N PHE A 282 11.49 9.72 -8.59
CA PHE A 282 10.25 9.87 -7.83
C PHE A 282 9.71 11.29 -8.08
N THR A 283 8.52 11.59 -7.56
CA THR A 283 7.95 12.95 -7.57
C THR A 283 7.99 13.57 -6.17
N LEU A 284 8.41 14.83 -6.06
CA LEU A 284 8.24 15.66 -4.86
C LEU A 284 7.10 16.66 -5.10
N CYS A 285 6.13 16.69 -4.19
CA CYS A 285 5.00 17.60 -4.20
C CYS A 285 5.18 18.63 -3.09
N LEU A 286 5.30 19.90 -3.47
CA LEU A 286 5.37 21.02 -2.55
C LEU A 286 3.97 21.62 -2.43
N ASP A 287 3.28 21.27 -1.34
CA ASP A 287 1.93 21.77 -1.06
C ASP A 287 1.99 23.05 -0.23
N GLY A 288 0.95 23.88 -0.32
CA GLY A 288 0.76 25.01 0.58
C GLY A 288 0.18 24.57 1.94
N SER A 289 -0.14 25.55 2.79
CA SER A 289 -0.78 25.31 4.08
C SER A 289 -2.26 24.91 3.92
N THR A 290 -2.68 23.83 4.57
CA THR A 290 -4.10 23.50 4.72
C THR A 290 -4.67 24.24 5.94
N SER A 291 -5.53 25.23 5.73
CA SER A 291 -6.15 25.99 6.83
C SER A 291 -7.14 25.11 7.61
N GLY A 292 -6.99 24.96 8.93
CA GLY A 292 -8.15 24.84 9.83
C GLY A 292 -8.36 23.56 10.65
N ALA A 293 -7.50 22.53 10.62
CA ALA A 293 -7.68 21.33 11.45
C ALA A 293 -6.80 21.34 12.71
N ALA A 294 -7.41 21.22 13.89
CA ALA A 294 -6.72 21.15 15.18
C ALA A 294 -6.78 19.74 15.80
N GLY A 295 -5.76 19.38 16.60
CA GLY A 295 -5.71 18.11 17.32
C GLY A 295 -5.81 16.87 16.41
N ASP A 296 -6.60 15.89 16.82
CA ASP A 296 -6.83 14.63 16.09
C ASP A 296 -7.38 14.81 14.67
N GLN A 297 -8.15 15.87 14.43
CA GLN A 297 -8.64 16.21 13.09
C GLN A 297 -7.49 16.59 12.15
N SER A 298 -6.35 17.06 12.68
CA SER A 298 -5.16 17.37 11.89
C SER A 298 -4.55 16.11 11.27
N ARG A 299 -4.55 14.97 11.97
CA ARG A 299 -4.03 13.70 11.40
C ARG A 299 -4.96 13.11 10.34
N SER A 300 -6.28 13.17 10.57
CA SER A 300 -7.26 12.80 9.53
C SER A 300 -7.13 13.69 8.28
N ALA A 301 -7.00 15.01 8.45
CA ALA A 301 -6.80 15.94 7.35
C ALA A 301 -5.48 15.67 6.60
N ALA A 302 -4.40 15.36 7.32
CA ALA A 302 -3.15 14.94 6.72
C ALA A 302 -3.33 13.65 5.90
N ALA A 303 -4.04 12.64 6.40
CA ALA A 303 -4.34 11.41 5.64
C ALA A 303 -5.12 11.70 4.36
N VAL A 304 -6.14 12.54 4.43
CA VAL A 304 -6.91 13.03 3.26
C VAL A 304 -5.98 13.73 2.24
N GLN A 305 -5.06 14.58 2.71
CA GLN A 305 -4.08 15.25 1.85
C GLN A 305 -3.07 14.27 1.21
N MET A 306 -2.60 13.26 1.93
CA MET A 306 -1.67 12.25 1.41
C MET A 306 -2.36 11.25 0.49
N LEU A 307 -3.62 10.92 0.74
CA LEU A 307 -4.36 9.91 -0.01
C LEU A 307 -4.86 10.45 -1.35
N HIS A 308 -5.45 11.64 -1.36
CA HIS A 308 -6.03 12.21 -2.58
C HIS A 308 -5.80 13.71 -2.76
N GLY A 309 -5.14 14.41 -1.83
CA GLY A 309 -4.81 15.83 -1.97
C GLY A 309 -5.93 16.80 -1.58
N GLY A 310 -7.00 16.36 -0.91
CA GLY A 310 -8.07 17.27 -0.43
C GLY A 310 -9.11 17.69 -1.49
N GLY A 311 -9.09 17.09 -2.68
CA GLY A 311 -10.08 17.33 -3.73
C GLY A 311 -9.66 18.40 -4.75
N SER A 312 -10.54 18.71 -5.70
CA SER A 312 -10.23 19.58 -6.84
C SER A 312 -9.94 21.05 -6.48
N ARG A 313 -10.36 21.49 -5.29
CA ARG A 313 -10.01 22.80 -4.71
C ARG A 313 -8.78 22.76 -3.80
N GLY A 314 -8.27 21.57 -3.51
CA GLY A 314 -7.05 21.35 -2.73
C GLY A 314 -5.84 21.10 -3.63
N TYR A 315 -4.98 20.19 -3.18
CA TYR A 315 -3.71 19.84 -3.82
C TYR A 315 -3.78 18.59 -4.70
N SER A 316 -4.96 18.06 -5.01
CA SER A 316 -5.09 16.85 -5.84
C SER A 316 -4.47 16.98 -7.23
N ALA A 317 -4.47 18.19 -7.80
CA ALA A 317 -3.81 18.47 -9.06
C ALA A 317 -2.30 18.68 -8.93
N ASN A 318 -1.79 18.85 -7.71
CA ASN A 318 -0.37 18.99 -7.39
C ASN A 318 0.28 17.61 -7.25
N ARG A 319 -0.13 16.66 -8.11
CA ARG A 319 0.19 15.23 -8.07
C ARG A 319 0.23 14.65 -9.47
N TRP A 320 0.87 13.50 -9.59
CA TRP A 320 0.76 12.60 -10.73
C TRP A 320 0.56 11.17 -10.19
N PHE A 321 -0.70 10.75 -10.01
CA PHE A 321 -1.03 9.53 -9.26
C PHE A 321 -0.61 8.21 -9.93
N ASP A 322 -0.21 8.25 -11.20
CA ASP A 322 0.43 7.12 -11.85
C ASP A 322 1.89 6.92 -11.40
N LYS A 323 2.51 7.94 -10.80
CA LYS A 323 3.90 7.84 -10.32
C LYS A 323 3.96 6.90 -9.14
N THR A 324 4.88 5.94 -9.20
CA THR A 324 5.01 4.92 -8.17
C THR A 324 5.31 5.47 -6.80
N LEU A 325 6.13 6.52 -6.68
CA LEU A 325 6.42 7.16 -5.41
C LEU A 325 6.32 8.68 -5.52
N GLN A 326 5.47 9.25 -4.68
CA GLN A 326 5.28 10.69 -4.53
C GLN A 326 5.50 11.07 -3.07
N PHE A 327 6.50 11.90 -2.79
CA PHE A 327 6.66 12.53 -1.48
C PHE A 327 5.91 13.85 -1.46
N ILE A 328 5.25 14.14 -0.34
CA ILE A 328 4.41 15.32 -0.17
C ILE A 328 4.91 16.07 1.04
N VAL A 329 5.23 17.35 0.85
CA VAL A 329 5.69 18.24 1.91
C VAL A 329 4.80 19.49 1.88
N GLY A 330 3.94 19.65 2.88
CA GLY A 330 3.12 20.83 3.11
C GLY A 330 3.89 21.95 3.80
N GLU A 331 3.47 23.18 3.58
CA GLU A 331 4.10 24.37 4.18
C GLU A 331 3.82 24.49 5.69
N ASP A 332 2.78 23.83 6.18
CA ASP A 332 2.34 23.78 7.58
C ASP A 332 3.06 22.70 8.42
N GLY A 333 4.06 22.02 7.85
CA GLY A 333 4.77 20.91 8.47
C GLY A 333 4.15 19.54 8.22
N THR A 334 2.96 19.46 7.59
CA THR A 334 2.34 18.18 7.23
C THR A 334 3.16 17.50 6.14
N CYS A 335 3.56 16.24 6.33
CA CYS A 335 4.34 15.53 5.33
C CYS A 335 3.99 14.05 5.25
N GLY A 336 4.34 13.43 4.14
CA GLY A 336 3.96 12.05 3.88
C GLY A 336 4.35 11.58 2.49
N ALA A 337 3.73 10.47 2.09
CA ALA A 337 3.89 9.92 0.76
C ALA A 337 2.57 9.37 0.22
N ASN A 338 2.51 9.24 -1.10
CA ASN A 338 1.51 8.47 -1.82
C ASN A 338 2.26 7.53 -2.76
N TYR A 339 1.84 6.27 -2.86
CA TYR A 339 2.51 5.32 -3.74
C TYR A 339 1.52 4.51 -4.57
N GLU A 340 1.87 4.25 -5.83
CA GLU A 340 1.11 3.38 -6.72
C GLU A 340 1.41 1.91 -6.38
N HIS A 341 0.36 1.11 -6.22
CA HIS A 341 0.43 -0.19 -5.53
C HIS A 341 0.91 -1.34 -6.42
N ALA A 342 0.81 -1.21 -7.75
CA ALA A 342 1.17 -2.29 -8.67
C ALA A 342 2.63 -2.77 -8.56
N PRO A 343 3.66 -1.93 -8.29
CA PRO A 343 5.05 -2.38 -8.25
C PRO A 343 5.48 -3.00 -6.92
N ALA A 344 4.91 -2.56 -5.79
CA ALA A 344 5.34 -2.98 -4.46
C ALA A 344 4.23 -2.89 -3.40
N GLU A 345 4.37 -3.69 -2.34
CA GLU A 345 3.53 -3.65 -1.14
C GLU A 345 4.04 -2.61 -0.12
N GLY A 346 3.35 -2.48 1.01
CA GLY A 346 3.73 -1.55 2.10
C GLY A 346 5.15 -1.73 2.69
N PRO A 347 5.66 -2.96 2.96
CA PRO A 347 6.93 -3.11 3.69
C PRO A 347 8.15 -2.48 2.98
N PRO A 348 8.37 -2.65 1.66
CA PRO A 348 9.43 -1.92 0.96
C PRO A 348 9.32 -0.40 1.03
N ILE A 349 8.10 0.13 0.98
CA ILE A 349 7.85 1.58 1.10
C ILE A 349 8.23 2.06 2.48
N VAL A 350 7.82 1.35 3.54
CA VAL A 350 8.13 1.73 4.92
C VAL A 350 9.60 1.59 5.25
N ALA A 351 10.30 0.56 4.75
CA ALA A 351 11.74 0.46 4.93
C ALA A 351 12.50 1.63 4.28
N LEU A 352 12.05 2.08 3.09
CA LEU A 352 12.57 3.29 2.45
C LEU A 352 12.29 4.52 3.31
N ILE A 353 11.07 4.66 3.83
CA ILE A 353 10.65 5.79 4.66
C ILE A 353 11.46 5.85 5.97
N ASP A 354 11.63 4.73 6.66
CA ASP A 354 12.42 4.65 7.89
C ASP A 354 13.86 5.11 7.64
N HIS A 355 14.44 4.69 6.51
CA HIS A 355 15.77 5.13 6.11
C HIS A 355 15.84 6.64 5.86
N VAL A 356 14.86 7.18 5.13
CA VAL A 356 14.79 8.61 4.80
C VAL A 356 14.59 9.46 6.05
N VAL A 357 13.68 9.07 6.94
CA VAL A 357 13.43 9.79 8.22
C VAL A 357 14.65 9.75 9.12
N GLU A 358 15.36 8.63 9.18
CA GLU A 358 16.61 8.56 9.94
C GLU A 358 17.70 9.41 9.30
N PHE A 359 17.77 9.46 7.96
CA PHE A 359 18.70 10.31 7.24
C PHE A 359 18.45 11.80 7.52
N THR A 360 17.19 12.27 7.55
CA THR A 360 16.88 13.69 7.76
C THR A 360 17.22 14.19 9.17
N ARG A 361 17.37 13.27 10.15
CA ARG A 361 17.80 13.58 11.53
C ARG A 361 19.31 13.75 11.68
N LYS A 362 20.11 13.29 10.71
CA LYS A 362 21.57 13.40 10.78
C LYS A 362 22.00 14.87 10.72
N PRO A 363 23.01 15.28 11.53
CA PRO A 363 23.56 16.63 11.46
C PRO A 363 24.21 16.86 10.09
N GLU A 364 24.09 18.07 9.57
CA GLU A 364 24.69 18.44 8.29
C GLU A 364 26.22 18.46 8.40
N THR A 365 26.90 17.72 7.52
CA THR A 365 28.36 17.76 7.40
C THR A 365 28.75 18.74 6.28
N SER A 366 29.35 19.87 6.69
CA SER A 366 30.07 20.90 5.90
C SER A 366 29.46 21.35 4.55
N SER A 367 29.17 22.65 4.45
CA SER A 367 28.72 23.29 3.21
C SER A 367 29.77 23.17 2.10
N SER A 368 29.38 22.60 0.96
CA SER A 368 30.19 22.71 -0.26
C SER A 368 29.87 24.04 -0.96
N PRO A 369 30.85 24.74 -1.56
CA PRO A 369 30.58 25.94 -2.33
C PRO A 369 29.55 25.65 -3.43
N ALA A 370 28.54 26.51 -3.56
CA ALA A 370 27.51 26.37 -4.57
C ALA A 370 28.13 26.56 -5.98
N ALA A 371 28.50 25.46 -6.63
CA ALA A 371 28.76 25.46 -8.07
C ALA A 371 27.50 25.97 -8.80
N SER A 372 27.69 26.70 -9.90
CA SER A 372 26.57 27.18 -10.72
C SER A 372 25.80 26.00 -11.31
N LEU A 373 24.68 25.64 -10.69
CA LEU A 373 23.80 24.56 -11.17
C LEU A 373 22.83 25.05 -12.26
N PRO A 374 22.57 24.24 -13.30
CA PRO A 374 21.56 24.53 -14.32
C PRO A 374 20.19 24.81 -13.69
N VAL A 375 19.42 25.72 -14.29
CA VAL A 375 18.05 26.01 -13.80
C VAL A 375 17.15 24.79 -14.04
N PRO A 376 16.33 24.36 -13.06
CA PRO A 376 15.39 23.26 -13.26
C PRO A 376 14.45 23.51 -14.44
N HIS A 377 14.26 22.50 -15.29
CA HIS A 377 13.51 22.64 -16.52
C HIS A 377 12.02 22.51 -16.24
N LYS A 378 11.25 23.59 -16.43
CA LYS A 378 9.79 23.57 -16.35
C LYS A 378 9.23 22.67 -17.45
N LEU A 379 8.28 21.80 -17.11
CA LEU A 379 7.63 20.88 -18.04
C LEU A 379 6.34 21.53 -18.58
N PRO A 380 6.36 22.08 -19.81
CA PRO A 380 5.18 22.73 -20.37
C PRO A 380 4.09 21.73 -20.75
N PHE A 381 2.84 22.17 -20.65
CA PHE A 381 1.68 21.46 -21.16
C PHE A 381 0.86 22.39 -22.06
N ASN A 382 0.73 22.03 -23.34
CA ASN A 382 -0.17 22.64 -24.29
C ASN A 382 -1.58 22.09 -24.07
N VAL A 383 -2.44 22.90 -23.45
CA VAL A 383 -3.83 22.51 -23.13
C VAL A 383 -4.74 22.89 -24.29
N SER A 384 -5.04 21.91 -25.15
CA SER A 384 -6.05 22.06 -26.21
C SER A 384 -7.47 22.13 -25.63
N PRO A 385 -8.49 22.58 -26.39
CA PRO A 385 -9.88 22.54 -25.93
C PRO A 385 -10.36 21.14 -25.52
N GLU A 386 -9.83 20.08 -26.14
CA GLU A 386 -10.14 18.69 -25.77
C GLU A 386 -9.54 18.34 -24.40
N VAL A 387 -8.25 18.61 -24.20
CA VAL A 387 -7.56 18.38 -22.91
C VAL A 387 -8.19 19.23 -21.81
N LYS A 388 -8.59 20.47 -22.12
CA LYS A 388 -9.29 21.33 -21.16
C LYS A 388 -10.61 20.72 -20.72
N ARG A 389 -11.41 20.17 -21.64
CA ARG A 389 -12.65 19.44 -21.28
C ARG A 389 -12.37 18.23 -20.40
N ASP A 390 -11.31 17.48 -20.69
CA ASP A 390 -10.92 16.32 -19.87
C ASP A 390 -10.54 16.76 -18.45
N ILE A 391 -9.81 17.88 -18.31
CA ILE A 391 -9.45 18.49 -17.01
C ILE A 391 -10.72 18.92 -16.26
N GLU A 392 -11.63 19.63 -16.92
CA GLU A 392 -12.89 20.06 -16.31
C GLU A 392 -13.81 18.88 -15.97
N ALA A 393 -13.74 17.76 -16.68
CA ALA A 393 -14.47 16.54 -16.34
C ALA A 393 -13.86 15.82 -15.11
N ALA A 394 -12.54 15.90 -14.93
CA ALA A 394 -11.86 15.30 -13.78
C ALA A 394 -12.17 16.01 -12.44
N LYS A 395 -12.40 17.34 -12.45
CA LYS A 395 -12.60 18.14 -11.22
C LYS A 395 -13.87 17.77 -10.42
N PRO A 396 -15.10 17.73 -10.99
CA PRO A 396 -16.35 17.58 -10.24
C PRO A 396 -16.85 16.13 -10.22
N LEU A 397 -16.76 15.41 -11.35
CA LEU A 397 -17.42 14.10 -11.52
C LEU A 397 -16.68 12.94 -10.86
N SER A 398 -15.35 12.99 -10.75
CA SER A 398 -14.55 11.86 -10.24
C SER A 398 -13.92 12.16 -8.89
N LEU A 399 -13.30 13.32 -8.73
CA LEU A 399 -12.49 13.60 -7.54
C LEU A 399 -13.27 14.30 -6.42
N HIS A 400 -14.10 15.30 -6.74
CA HIS A 400 -14.85 16.02 -5.70
C HIS A 400 -15.84 15.10 -4.98
N SER A 401 -16.65 14.34 -5.75
CA SER A 401 -17.57 13.35 -5.19
C SER A 401 -16.83 12.29 -4.38
N LEU A 402 -15.73 11.74 -4.89
CA LEU A 402 -14.93 10.72 -4.17
C LEU A 402 -14.32 11.29 -2.87
N ALA A 403 -13.81 12.51 -2.91
CA ALA A 403 -13.23 13.17 -1.73
C ALA A 403 -14.29 13.49 -0.67
N GLN A 404 -15.52 13.83 -1.06
CA GLN A 404 -16.64 14.04 -0.15
C GLN A 404 -17.23 12.72 0.37
N ASP A 405 -17.19 11.67 -0.44
CA ASP A 405 -17.70 10.36 -0.08
C ASP A 405 -16.76 9.61 0.89
N LEU A 406 -15.47 9.93 0.91
CA LEU A 406 -14.53 9.31 1.83
C LEU A 406 -14.70 9.85 3.26
N ASP A 407 -15.04 8.96 4.19
CA ASP A 407 -14.90 9.19 5.63
C ASP A 407 -13.54 8.63 6.09
N MET A 408 -12.73 9.45 6.77
CA MET A 408 -11.37 9.09 7.18
C MET A 408 -11.10 9.51 8.64
N ARG A 409 -10.86 8.52 9.49
CA ARG A 409 -10.47 8.71 10.88
C ARG A 409 -9.07 8.15 11.14
N VAL A 410 -8.12 9.04 11.44
CA VAL A 410 -6.82 8.66 11.98
C VAL A 410 -6.81 8.90 13.48
N SER A 411 -6.51 7.87 14.27
CA SER A 411 -6.44 7.94 15.73
C SER A 411 -5.15 7.30 16.25
N VAL A 412 -4.72 7.75 17.44
CA VAL A 412 -3.60 7.16 18.16
C VAL A 412 -4.13 6.53 19.43
N PHE A 413 -4.12 5.20 19.45
CA PHE A 413 -4.46 4.41 20.61
C PHE A 413 -3.31 4.49 21.63
N GLY A 414 -3.40 5.44 22.56
CA GLY A 414 -2.35 5.78 23.53
C GLY A 414 -2.33 4.93 24.80
N HIS A 415 -3.19 3.91 24.92
CA HIS A 415 -3.34 3.12 26.15
C HIS A 415 -2.27 2.04 26.30
N PHE A 416 -1.88 1.40 25.19
CA PHE A 416 -0.78 0.45 25.12
C PHE A 416 -0.38 0.17 23.66
N GLY A 417 0.81 -0.41 23.47
CA GLY A 417 1.29 -0.89 22.19
C GLY A 417 1.56 -2.39 22.20
N LYS A 418 2.48 -2.83 21.34
CA LYS A 418 2.83 -4.24 21.19
C LYS A 418 3.41 -4.89 22.47
N ASN A 419 3.83 -4.10 23.46
CA ASN A 419 4.35 -4.61 24.72
C ASN A 419 3.31 -5.41 25.53
N VAL A 420 2.03 -4.99 25.54
CA VAL A 420 0.98 -5.68 26.31
C VAL A 420 0.66 -7.06 25.72
N PRO A 421 0.31 -7.22 24.42
CA PRO A 421 0.10 -8.56 23.87
C PRO A 421 1.33 -9.48 24.05
N LYS A 422 2.54 -8.92 23.92
CA LYS A 422 3.79 -9.68 24.13
C LYS A 422 3.97 -10.15 25.57
N SER A 423 3.61 -9.36 26.58
CA SER A 423 3.71 -9.79 28.00
C SER A 423 2.79 -10.98 28.29
N HIS A 424 1.69 -11.11 27.55
CA HIS A 424 0.78 -12.26 27.59
C HIS A 424 1.15 -13.39 26.61
N ARG A 425 2.33 -13.33 25.98
CA ARG A 425 2.82 -14.29 24.97
C ARG A 425 1.88 -14.42 23.76
N MET A 426 1.25 -13.32 23.37
CA MET A 426 0.38 -13.22 22.20
C MET A 426 1.07 -12.43 21.09
N SER A 427 0.72 -12.74 19.83
CA SER A 427 1.09 -11.89 18.70
C SER A 427 0.34 -10.56 18.81
N PRO A 428 1.03 -9.41 18.80
CA PRO A 428 0.38 -8.09 18.79
C PRO A 428 -0.59 -7.93 17.63
N ASP A 429 -0.21 -8.43 16.46
CA ASP A 429 -1.00 -8.36 15.24
C ASP A 429 -2.30 -9.17 15.36
N ALA A 430 -2.20 -10.43 15.80
CA ALA A 430 -3.38 -11.27 16.03
C ALA A 430 -4.30 -10.70 17.13
N PHE A 431 -3.73 -10.08 18.17
CA PHE A 431 -4.51 -9.41 19.22
C PHE A 431 -5.33 -8.25 18.65
N ILE A 432 -4.72 -7.42 17.79
CA ILE A 432 -5.40 -6.31 17.12
C ILE A 432 -6.49 -6.82 16.16
N GLN A 433 -6.18 -7.84 15.36
CA GLN A 433 -7.15 -8.46 14.44
C GLN A 433 -8.37 -9.02 15.16
N VAL A 434 -8.19 -9.68 16.31
CA VAL A 434 -9.32 -10.15 17.13
C VAL A 434 -10.10 -8.97 17.74
N GLY A 435 -9.42 -7.89 18.14
CA GLY A 435 -10.07 -6.65 18.57
C GLY A 435 -10.94 -6.03 17.49
N LEU A 436 -10.47 -6.02 16.23
CA LEU A 436 -11.24 -5.57 15.07
C LEU A 436 -12.49 -6.44 14.84
N GLN A 437 -12.37 -7.77 14.97
CA GLN A 437 -13.53 -8.66 14.86
C GLN A 437 -14.55 -8.40 15.98
N LEU A 438 -14.10 -8.16 17.21
CA LEU A 438 -14.97 -7.86 18.35
C LEU A 438 -15.70 -6.53 18.15
N ALA A 439 -14.99 -5.48 17.76
CA ALA A 439 -15.55 -4.17 17.46
C ALA A 439 -16.64 -4.24 16.37
N PHE A 440 -16.33 -4.93 15.26
CA PHE A 440 -17.28 -5.11 14.17
C PHE A 440 -18.51 -5.91 14.61
N TYR A 441 -18.32 -7.00 15.35
CA TYR A 441 -19.43 -7.81 15.84
C TYR A 441 -20.33 -7.03 16.81
N ARG A 442 -19.77 -6.18 17.68
CA ARG A 442 -20.57 -5.32 18.58
C ARG A 442 -21.41 -4.31 17.80
N LYS A 443 -20.86 -3.71 16.75
CA LYS A 443 -21.56 -2.71 15.91
C LYS A 443 -22.65 -3.34 15.04
N TYR A 444 -22.39 -4.50 14.43
CA TYR A 444 -23.27 -5.07 13.40
C TYR A 444 -23.99 -6.35 13.78
N ARG A 445 -23.64 -6.97 14.92
CA ARG A 445 -24.17 -8.26 15.40
C ARG A 445 -24.01 -9.43 14.41
N ARG A 446 -23.04 -9.30 13.48
CA ARG A 446 -22.67 -10.31 12.49
C ARG A 446 -21.16 -10.30 12.25
N CYS A 447 -20.61 -11.45 11.88
CA CYS A 447 -19.26 -11.52 11.32
C CYS A 447 -19.29 -11.10 9.84
N CYS A 448 -18.15 -10.75 9.27
CA CYS A 448 -18.04 -10.42 7.85
C CYS A 448 -16.77 -10.99 7.24
N ALA A 449 -16.73 -11.15 5.92
CA ALA A 449 -15.50 -11.49 5.23
C ALA A 449 -14.46 -10.40 5.53
N THR A 450 -13.34 -10.84 6.12
CA THR A 450 -12.24 -9.95 6.52
C THR A 450 -10.98 -10.35 5.76
N TYR A 451 -10.36 -9.37 5.11
CA TYR A 451 -9.07 -9.49 4.44
C TYR A 451 -7.98 -8.91 5.33
N GLU A 452 -6.88 -9.64 5.46
CA GLU A 452 -5.62 -9.13 5.96
C GLU A 452 -4.48 -9.50 5.01
N SER A 453 -3.60 -8.55 4.70
CA SER A 453 -2.47 -8.78 3.81
C SER A 453 -1.39 -9.63 4.46
N ALA A 454 -1.05 -10.77 3.84
CA ALA A 454 0.02 -11.66 4.27
C ALA A 454 1.19 -11.62 3.29
N SER A 455 2.39 -11.24 3.75
CA SER A 455 3.56 -11.19 2.86
C SER A 455 4.01 -12.58 2.41
N LEU A 456 4.15 -12.77 1.10
CA LEU A 456 4.73 -13.98 0.49
C LEU A 456 6.22 -13.82 0.16
N ARG A 457 6.88 -12.79 0.70
CA ARG A 457 8.29 -12.49 0.37
C ARG A 457 9.27 -13.60 0.75
N MET A 458 8.90 -14.59 1.55
CA MET A 458 9.74 -15.80 1.74
C MET A 458 9.94 -16.60 0.44
N PHE A 459 9.12 -16.36 -0.58
CA PHE A 459 9.21 -16.97 -1.89
C PHE A 459 9.69 -15.97 -2.94
N ARG A 460 10.39 -16.46 -3.97
CA ARG A 460 10.88 -15.63 -5.09
C ARG A 460 9.70 -14.91 -5.76
N LEU A 461 9.86 -13.62 -6.02
CA LEU A 461 8.82 -12.72 -6.58
C LEU A 461 7.50 -12.70 -5.77
N GLY A 462 7.50 -13.17 -4.53
CA GLY A 462 6.32 -13.19 -3.68
C GLY A 462 5.76 -11.79 -3.42
N ARG A 463 4.44 -11.66 -3.61
CA ARG A 463 3.65 -10.48 -3.28
C ARG A 463 2.89 -10.72 -1.99
N THR A 464 1.58 -11.00 -2.08
CA THR A 464 0.70 -11.20 -0.92
C THR A 464 -0.26 -12.36 -1.10
N ASP A 465 -0.66 -12.95 0.03
CA ASP A 465 -1.84 -13.80 0.18
C ASP A 465 -2.85 -13.12 1.11
N THR A 466 -4.01 -13.75 1.32
CA THR A 466 -5.03 -13.31 2.27
C THR A 466 -4.92 -14.10 3.58
N ILE A 467 -4.79 -13.43 4.71
CA ILE A 467 -5.23 -13.95 6.00
C ILE A 467 -6.72 -13.62 6.15
N ARG A 468 -7.52 -14.62 6.54
CA ARG A 468 -8.94 -14.45 6.86
C ARG A 468 -9.12 -14.35 8.37
N SER A 469 -9.24 -13.12 8.88
CA SER A 469 -9.38 -12.86 10.32
C SER A 469 -10.73 -13.30 10.87
N ALA A 470 -11.77 -13.32 10.02
CA ALA A 470 -13.05 -13.94 10.33
C ALA A 470 -12.91 -15.47 10.18
N SER A 471 -12.96 -16.15 11.31
CA SER A 471 -12.81 -17.60 11.44
C SER A 471 -13.81 -18.11 12.48
N ASN A 472 -13.99 -19.42 12.57
CA ASN A 472 -14.79 -19.99 13.65
C ASN A 472 -14.30 -19.59 15.04
N ALA A 473 -12.98 -19.46 15.23
CA ALA A 473 -12.40 -19.12 16.53
C ALA A 473 -12.71 -17.68 16.91
N SER A 474 -12.50 -16.74 15.98
CA SER A 474 -12.86 -15.34 16.20
C SER A 474 -14.36 -15.16 16.32
N ALA A 475 -15.18 -15.82 15.48
CA ALA A 475 -16.64 -15.76 15.57
C ALA A 475 -17.17 -16.27 16.91
N SER A 476 -16.65 -17.40 17.40
CA SER A 476 -17.02 -17.91 18.72
C SER A 476 -16.52 -17.00 19.84
N PHE A 477 -15.29 -16.48 19.75
CA PHE A 477 -14.76 -15.53 20.73
C PHE A 477 -15.64 -14.29 20.84
N VAL A 478 -15.96 -13.61 19.73
CA VAL A 478 -16.75 -12.37 19.76
C VAL A 478 -18.20 -12.60 20.19
N LYS A 479 -18.77 -13.77 19.87
CA LYS A 479 -20.09 -14.18 20.36
C LYS A 479 -20.06 -14.46 21.86
N ALA A 480 -18.99 -15.08 22.36
CA ALA A 480 -18.87 -15.46 23.77
C ALA A 480 -18.46 -14.29 24.67
N PHE A 481 -17.74 -13.31 24.13
CA PHE A 481 -17.16 -12.20 24.88
C PHE A 481 -18.21 -11.41 25.66
N ASP A 482 -19.38 -11.18 25.03
CA ASP A 482 -20.52 -10.47 25.62
C ASP A 482 -21.70 -11.42 25.99
N ASP A 483 -21.58 -12.75 25.77
CA ASP A 483 -22.59 -13.79 26.08
C ASP A 483 -21.91 -15.12 26.47
N PRO A 484 -21.85 -15.48 27.77
CA PRO A 484 -21.02 -16.59 28.29
C PRO A 484 -21.37 -18.02 27.82
N SER A 485 -22.41 -18.21 27.00
CA SER A 485 -23.01 -19.53 26.72
C SER A 485 -22.39 -20.32 25.55
N LYS A 486 -21.31 -19.84 24.89
CA LYS A 486 -20.85 -20.38 23.58
C LYS A 486 -19.36 -20.75 23.55
N GLN A 487 -18.99 -21.81 22.80
CA GLN A 487 -17.61 -22.36 22.69
C GLN A 487 -17.06 -22.39 21.23
N ALA A 488 -15.75 -22.66 21.06
CA ALA A 488 -14.94 -22.30 19.87
C ALA A 488 -14.15 -23.44 19.18
N VAL A 489 -13.80 -23.27 17.88
CA VAL A 489 -12.92 -24.14 17.04
C VAL A 489 -12.13 -23.30 15.99
N SER A 490 -10.97 -23.77 15.47
CA SER A 490 -9.92 -23.01 14.71
C SER A 490 -10.03 -22.89 13.18
N GLY A 491 -9.25 -22.00 12.51
CA GLY A 491 -9.18 -21.81 11.03
C GLY A 491 -7.78 -21.52 10.41
N GLN A 492 -7.64 -21.58 9.06
CA GLN A 492 -6.42 -21.45 8.23
C GLN A 492 -6.70 -20.89 6.79
N ALA A 493 -5.71 -20.31 6.07
CA ALA A 493 -5.85 -19.53 4.81
C ALA A 493 -5.88 -20.32 3.45
N ILE A 494 -6.41 -19.70 2.36
CA ILE A 494 -6.81 -20.35 1.07
C ILE A 494 -6.84 -19.49 -0.23
N ASP A 495 -6.88 -18.16 -0.15
CA ASP A 495 -7.47 -17.32 -1.20
C ASP A 495 -6.73 -17.32 -2.55
N ARG A 496 -5.40 -17.22 -2.53
CA ARG A 496 -4.63 -17.14 -3.78
C ARG A 496 -4.69 -18.44 -4.57
N HIS A 497 -4.88 -19.57 -3.89
CA HIS A 497 -5.05 -20.83 -4.59
C HIS A 497 -6.41 -20.90 -5.31
N LEU A 498 -7.51 -20.46 -4.68
CA LEU A 498 -8.82 -20.37 -5.34
C LEU A 498 -8.79 -19.42 -6.56
N LEU A 499 -8.10 -18.29 -6.44
CA LEU A 499 -7.87 -17.38 -7.57
C LEU A 499 -7.07 -18.06 -8.70
N GLY A 500 -5.97 -18.75 -8.36
CA GLY A 500 -5.16 -19.50 -9.31
C GLY A 500 -5.96 -20.53 -10.10
N LEU A 501 -6.83 -21.29 -9.43
CA LEU A 501 -7.72 -22.27 -10.07
C LEU A 501 -8.72 -21.60 -11.02
N LYS A 502 -9.30 -20.45 -10.64
CA LYS A 502 -10.21 -19.69 -11.50
C LYS A 502 -9.51 -19.15 -12.76
N LEU A 503 -8.29 -18.64 -12.62
CA LEU A 503 -7.51 -18.10 -13.73
C LEU A 503 -6.98 -19.21 -14.66
N GLN A 504 -6.58 -20.36 -14.11
CA GLN A 504 -6.23 -21.54 -14.90
C GLN A 504 -7.40 -21.99 -15.78
N ALA A 505 -8.64 -21.97 -15.27
CA ALA A 505 -9.82 -22.31 -16.07
C ALA A 505 -10.01 -21.34 -17.24
N ALA A 506 -9.75 -20.04 -17.02
CA ALA A 506 -9.80 -19.04 -18.09
C ALA A 506 -8.69 -19.23 -19.13
N GLU A 507 -7.46 -19.54 -18.71
CA GLU A 507 -6.33 -19.82 -19.60
C GLU A 507 -6.58 -21.06 -20.47
N GLU A 508 -7.17 -22.11 -19.89
CA GLU A 508 -7.60 -23.32 -20.61
C GLU A 508 -8.89 -23.14 -21.42
N LYS A 509 -9.47 -21.93 -21.45
CA LYS A 509 -10.74 -21.60 -22.13
C LYS A 509 -11.91 -22.49 -21.70
N LEU A 510 -11.90 -22.95 -20.45
CA LEU A 510 -12.99 -23.72 -19.87
C LEU A 510 -14.11 -22.79 -19.37
N PRO A 511 -15.38 -23.25 -19.34
CA PRO A 511 -16.42 -22.54 -18.62
C PRO A 511 -16.02 -22.32 -17.16
N VAL A 512 -16.34 -21.15 -16.61
CA VAL A 512 -16.06 -20.83 -15.20
C VAL A 512 -16.71 -21.91 -14.31
N PRO A 513 -15.93 -22.68 -13.53
CA PRO A 513 -16.46 -23.72 -12.66
C PRO A 513 -17.56 -23.20 -11.71
N GLU A 514 -18.60 -24.00 -11.47
CA GLU A 514 -19.79 -23.60 -10.70
C GLU A 514 -19.46 -23.12 -9.27
N ILE A 515 -18.41 -23.66 -8.64
CA ILE A 515 -17.91 -23.17 -7.34
C ILE A 515 -17.59 -21.66 -7.36
N PHE A 516 -17.11 -21.11 -8.48
CA PHE A 516 -16.78 -19.69 -8.61
C PHE A 516 -17.98 -18.83 -9.03
N ARG A 517 -19.13 -19.45 -9.33
CA ARG A 517 -20.42 -18.79 -9.58
C ARG A 517 -21.33 -18.83 -8.35
N ASP A 518 -20.97 -19.63 -7.33
CA ASP A 518 -21.70 -19.73 -6.07
C ASP A 518 -21.79 -18.37 -5.37
N PRO A 519 -22.98 -17.89 -4.98
CA PRO A 519 -23.14 -16.73 -4.10
C PRO A 519 -22.24 -16.74 -2.85
N ALA A 520 -21.91 -17.91 -2.29
CA ALA A 520 -20.98 -18.00 -1.17
C ALA A 520 -19.56 -17.55 -1.55
N TYR A 521 -19.10 -17.83 -2.77
CA TYR A 521 -17.81 -17.37 -3.27
C TYR A 521 -17.78 -15.84 -3.43
N ALA A 522 -18.90 -15.25 -3.91
CA ALA A 522 -19.04 -13.80 -3.97
C ALA A 522 -18.99 -13.16 -2.58
N LYS A 523 -19.74 -13.69 -1.60
CA LYS A 523 -19.68 -13.24 -0.20
C LYS A 523 -18.29 -13.38 0.41
N ALA A 524 -17.57 -14.47 0.11
CA ALA A 524 -16.23 -14.71 0.62
C ALA A 524 -15.19 -13.71 0.13
N LEU A 525 -15.41 -13.09 -1.04
CA LEU A 525 -14.55 -12.07 -1.65
C LEU A 525 -15.06 -10.64 -1.43
N HIS A 526 -16.22 -10.48 -0.79
CA HIS A 526 -16.83 -9.18 -0.47
C HIS A 526 -16.33 -8.70 0.90
N TYR A 527 -15.09 -8.19 0.94
CA TYR A 527 -14.41 -7.85 2.18
C TYR A 527 -14.92 -6.55 2.81
N ARG A 528 -15.93 -6.66 3.69
CA ARG A 528 -16.42 -5.51 4.47
C ARG A 528 -15.40 -4.97 5.47
N LEU A 529 -14.40 -5.77 5.83
CA LEU A 529 -13.19 -5.31 6.51
C LEU A 529 -11.97 -5.66 5.65
N SER A 530 -11.32 -4.66 5.08
CA SER A 530 -10.01 -4.81 4.43
C SER A 530 -8.94 -4.19 5.31
N THR A 531 -8.00 -5.02 5.77
CA THR A 531 -7.04 -4.64 6.81
C THR A 531 -5.60 -4.89 6.39
N SER A 532 -4.68 -4.11 6.93
CA SER A 532 -3.24 -4.30 6.71
C SER A 532 -2.42 -3.76 7.87
N GLN A 533 -1.57 -4.62 8.44
CA GLN A 533 -0.50 -4.18 9.32
C GLN A 533 0.65 -3.60 8.49
N VAL A 534 1.09 -2.40 8.86
CA VAL A 534 2.27 -1.77 8.25
C VAL A 534 3.23 -1.36 9.37
N PRO A 535 4.08 -2.29 9.85
CA PRO A 535 4.98 -2.02 10.95
C PRO A 535 6.12 -1.13 10.50
N SER A 536 6.33 -0.01 11.20
CA SER A 536 7.36 0.98 10.92
C SER A 536 8.14 1.30 12.20
N LYS A 537 9.42 1.70 12.08
CA LYS A 537 10.15 2.32 13.21
C LYS A 537 9.75 3.78 13.38
N THR A 538 9.38 4.43 12.27
CA THR A 538 8.83 5.78 12.27
C THR A 538 7.42 5.77 12.83
N ASP A 539 7.10 6.76 13.66
CA ASP A 539 5.75 7.02 14.16
C ASP A 539 4.84 7.56 13.04
N CYS A 540 4.49 6.68 12.11
CA CYS A 540 3.70 6.97 10.93
C CYS A 540 2.49 6.04 10.81
N VAL A 541 1.55 6.38 9.94
CA VAL A 541 0.41 5.52 9.62
C VAL A 541 0.10 5.57 8.12
N MET A 542 -0.15 4.40 7.55
CA MET A 542 -0.62 4.27 6.17
C MET A 542 -2.15 4.27 6.16
N CYS A 543 -2.77 4.68 5.06
CA CYS A 543 -4.22 4.72 4.90
C CYS A 543 -4.62 4.38 3.46
N PHE A 544 -5.77 3.74 3.29
CA PHE A 544 -6.38 3.40 2.01
C PHE A 544 -7.91 3.41 2.15
N GLY A 545 -8.65 3.53 1.06
CA GLY A 545 -10.12 3.46 1.06
C GLY A 545 -10.65 2.03 1.17
N PRO A 546 -11.95 1.85 1.51
CA PRO A 546 -12.58 0.53 1.49
C PRO A 546 -12.55 -0.13 0.10
N VAL A 547 -12.48 -1.46 0.07
CA VAL A 547 -12.50 -2.25 -1.18
C VAL A 547 -13.92 -2.57 -1.68
N VAL A 548 -14.93 -2.32 -0.85
CA VAL A 548 -16.37 -2.43 -1.15
C VAL A 548 -17.10 -1.23 -0.56
N THR A 549 -18.24 -0.84 -1.14
CA THR A 549 -18.97 0.38 -0.76
C THR A 549 -19.56 0.34 0.65
N ASP A 550 -19.91 -0.85 1.16
CA ASP A 550 -20.50 -1.09 2.47
C ASP A 550 -19.48 -1.65 3.50
N GLY A 551 -18.21 -1.29 3.31
CA GLY A 551 -17.09 -1.80 4.10
C GLY A 551 -16.16 -0.71 4.62
N TYR A 552 -15.05 -1.18 5.20
CA TYR A 552 -14.03 -0.36 5.82
C TYR A 552 -12.64 -0.71 5.31
N GLY A 553 -11.77 0.30 5.19
CA GLY A 553 -10.32 0.13 5.12
C GLY A 553 -9.69 0.41 6.48
N VAL A 554 -8.92 -0.52 7.03
CA VAL A 554 -8.24 -0.35 8.32
C VAL A 554 -6.76 -0.65 8.21
N CYS A 555 -5.92 0.34 8.46
CA CYS A 555 -4.49 0.16 8.53
C CYS A 555 -3.96 0.54 9.90
N TYR A 556 -2.95 -0.19 10.38
CA TYR A 556 -2.37 0.07 11.69
C TYR A 556 -0.87 -0.15 11.75
N ASN A 557 -0.21 0.65 12.59
CA ASN A 557 1.21 0.56 12.91
C ASN A 557 1.39 0.41 14.43
N PRO A 558 1.64 -0.82 14.93
CA PRO A 558 1.85 -1.08 16.35
C PRO A 558 3.24 -0.64 16.82
N MET A 559 3.28 0.39 17.65
CA MET A 559 4.49 0.87 18.33
C MET A 559 4.69 0.10 19.65
N ASP A 560 5.75 0.41 20.40
CA ASP A 560 6.03 -0.27 21.68
C ASP A 560 4.90 -0.03 22.70
N ASP A 561 4.45 1.21 22.81
CA ASP A 561 3.57 1.74 23.86
C ASP A 561 2.25 2.34 23.35
N HIS A 562 2.08 2.49 22.04
CA HIS A 562 0.85 2.95 21.40
C HIS A 562 0.61 2.25 20.06
N ILE A 563 -0.55 2.47 19.44
CA ILE A 563 -0.88 1.97 18.10
C ILE A 563 -1.48 3.10 17.27
N ASN A 564 -0.92 3.36 16.09
CA ASN A 564 -1.54 4.27 15.13
C ASN A 564 -2.56 3.52 14.29
N PHE A 565 -3.78 4.06 14.16
CA PHE A 565 -4.85 3.52 13.31
C PHE A 565 -5.29 4.54 12.26
N ALA A 566 -5.55 4.06 11.05
CA ALA A 566 -6.29 4.77 10.02
C ALA A 566 -7.50 3.91 9.61
N VAL A 567 -8.70 4.44 9.82
CA VAL A 567 -9.98 3.80 9.50
C VAL A 567 -10.67 4.64 8.44
N SER A 568 -11.11 4.00 7.36
CA SER A 568 -11.84 4.64 6.28
C SER A 568 -13.17 3.94 6.00
N ALA A 569 -14.17 4.71 5.55
CA ALA A 569 -15.48 4.25 5.12
C ALA A 569 -15.98 5.13 3.95
N PHE A 570 -17.13 4.79 3.38
CA PHE A 570 -17.82 5.65 2.41
C PHE A 570 -19.12 6.21 3.01
N ASN A 571 -19.28 7.53 2.98
CA ASN A 571 -20.46 8.27 3.46
C ASN A 571 -21.75 7.86 2.72
N SER A 572 -21.62 7.39 1.48
CA SER A 572 -22.70 6.85 0.67
C SER A 572 -23.34 5.59 1.26
N CYS A 573 -22.66 4.89 2.17
CA CYS A 573 -23.23 3.80 2.95
C CYS A 573 -23.61 4.26 4.37
N GLY A 574 -24.91 4.47 4.60
CA GLY A 574 -25.43 4.88 5.91
C GLY A 574 -25.24 3.86 7.05
N GLU A 575 -24.80 2.63 6.76
CA GLU A 575 -24.42 1.65 7.79
C GLU A 575 -22.98 1.81 8.28
N THR A 576 -22.10 2.44 7.50
CA THR A 576 -20.68 2.59 7.83
C THR A 576 -20.37 3.98 8.33
N ASP A 577 -19.50 4.04 9.34
CA ASP A 577 -19.01 5.26 9.96
C ASP A 577 -17.64 4.94 10.58
N ALA A 578 -16.60 5.60 10.09
CA ALA A 578 -15.20 5.35 10.45
C ALA A 578 -14.91 5.81 11.88
N GLY A 579 -15.51 6.92 12.31
CA GLY A 579 -15.40 7.43 13.68
C GLY A 579 -15.92 6.43 14.70
N GLY A 580 -17.13 5.91 14.49
CA GLY A 580 -17.73 4.93 15.42
C GLY A 580 -17.07 3.55 15.35
N LEU A 581 -16.51 3.12 14.20
CA LEU A 581 -15.70 1.90 14.19
C LEU A 581 -14.38 2.10 14.96
N ALA A 582 -13.70 3.25 14.79
CA ALA A 582 -12.48 3.55 15.53
C ALA A 582 -12.69 3.54 17.05
N ALA A 583 -13.79 4.14 17.53
CA ALA A 583 -14.18 4.09 18.93
C ALA A 583 -14.46 2.65 19.41
N ALA A 584 -15.20 1.87 18.63
CA ALA A 584 -15.49 0.47 18.96
C ALA A 584 -14.22 -0.40 19.02
N VAL A 585 -13.21 -0.12 18.20
CA VAL A 585 -11.90 -0.79 18.22
C VAL A 585 -11.13 -0.43 19.49
N GLU A 586 -11.12 0.85 19.87
CA GLU A 586 -10.51 1.29 21.12
C GLU A 586 -11.14 0.58 22.34
N ASP A 587 -12.47 0.58 22.43
CA ASP A 587 -13.22 -0.12 23.48
C ASP A 587 -12.92 -1.63 23.49
N ALA A 588 -12.93 -2.27 22.32
CA ALA A 588 -12.64 -3.70 22.20
C ALA A 588 -11.23 -4.06 22.68
N LEU A 589 -10.21 -3.29 22.32
CA LEU A 589 -8.83 -3.53 22.74
C LEU A 589 -8.65 -3.32 24.25
N LEU A 590 -9.31 -2.30 24.82
CA LEU A 590 -9.33 -2.06 26.27
C LEU A 590 -10.01 -3.21 27.01
N ASP A 591 -11.18 -3.65 26.57
CA ASP A 591 -11.90 -4.76 27.18
C ASP A 591 -11.13 -6.08 27.11
N MET A 592 -10.49 -6.36 25.96
CA MET A 592 -9.63 -7.53 25.81
C MET A 592 -8.45 -7.49 26.78
N LYS A 593 -7.84 -6.32 27.00
CA LYS A 593 -6.80 -6.14 28.02
C LYS A 593 -7.36 -6.39 29.43
N VAL A 594 -8.52 -5.82 29.76
CA VAL A 594 -9.17 -6.03 31.07
C VAL A 594 -9.45 -7.51 31.32
N LEU A 595 -9.90 -8.25 30.29
CA LEU A 595 -10.10 -9.70 30.39
C LEU A 595 -8.79 -10.44 30.72
N LEU A 596 -7.69 -10.09 30.05
CA LEU A 596 -6.37 -10.68 30.32
C LEU A 596 -5.85 -10.35 31.71
N ASP A 597 -6.03 -9.12 32.17
CA ASP A 597 -5.61 -8.67 33.50
C ASP A 597 -6.40 -9.37 34.62
N ARG A 598 -7.68 -9.65 34.38
CA ARG A 598 -8.57 -10.39 35.32
C ARG A 598 -8.38 -11.90 35.29
N THR A 599 -7.71 -12.43 34.27
CA THR A 599 -7.42 -13.87 34.13
C THR A 599 -5.92 -14.15 34.05
N PRO A 600 -5.12 -13.76 35.07
CA PRO A 600 -3.69 -14.01 35.05
C PRO A 600 -3.44 -15.52 34.96
N ARG A 601 -2.58 -15.93 34.04
CA ARG A 601 -2.11 -17.32 34.01
C ARG A 601 -1.39 -17.61 35.32
N SER A 602 -1.86 -18.64 36.03
CA SER A 602 -1.19 -19.21 37.20
C SER A 602 0.31 -19.36 36.93
N LYS A 603 1.16 -18.87 37.84
CA LYS A 603 2.60 -19.14 37.86
C LYS A 603 2.80 -20.61 38.25
N LEU A 604 2.62 -21.53 37.30
CA LEU A 604 3.07 -22.92 37.41
C LEU A 604 4.22 -23.15 36.43
#